data_AF-A0A537SNH9-F1
#
_entry.id   AF-A0A537SNH9-F1
#
_cell.length_a   1.000
_cell.length_b   1.000
_cell.length_c   1.000
_cell.angle_alpha   90.00
_cell.angle_beta   90.00
_cell.angle_gamma   90.00
#
_symmetry.space_group_name_H-M   'P 1'
#
loop_
_entity.id
_entity.type
_entity.pdbx_description
1 polymer ?
#
loop_
_entity_poly.entity_id
_entity_poly.type
_entity_poly.pdbx_seq_one_letter_code
_entity_poly.pdbx_strand_id
1 'polypeptide(L)'
;MRRREFIIGLGFATPWPIAAANAQPDVRALRGQILLMQAEGIADRLAQFIKEIQNEVGWTTQLPSTGGYSIEQRRFDALRLLRQTPAVTELSLLDAEGKEFYKASRLAMDVIGSGTDYSREAKFTETVAKKIYYGPVYLRRESEPYMTLGLAGTRTDAGASVIELNLGLLSEIVQQIKVGNGGVAYVLDGEGRVIAHPDSVVRKSLRDLSSLAHVQEARTSRSAGSARIARDMNDQKVVAAYARVAGPGWLVVVELPISEWT
;
A
#
# COMPACT_ATOMS: atom_id res chain seq x y z
N MET A 1 -93.75 -6.44 8.95
CA MET A 1 -92.96 -7.05 7.85
C MET A 1 -91.85 -6.08 7.43
N ARG A 2 -90.59 -6.55 7.44
CA ARG A 2 -89.35 -6.09 6.75
C ARG A 2 -88.91 -4.62 6.95
N ARG A 3 -87.85 -4.36 7.73
CA ARG A 3 -86.40 -4.34 7.35
C ARG A 3 -86.05 -3.32 6.26
N ARG A 4 -85.28 -2.28 6.62
CA ARG A 4 -83.86 -2.09 6.23
C ARG A 4 -83.24 -0.88 6.95
N GLU A 5 -82.02 -1.08 7.42
CA GLU A 5 -81.12 -0.14 8.08
C GLU A 5 -80.51 0.84 7.08
N PHE A 6 -80.13 2.05 7.52
CA PHE A 6 -78.96 2.76 7.01
C PHE A 6 -78.36 3.66 8.11
N ILE A 7 -77.12 3.36 8.48
CA ILE A 7 -76.22 4.10 9.36
C ILE A 7 -75.37 5.01 8.46
N ILE A 8 -75.31 6.33 8.71
CA ILE A 8 -74.21 7.18 8.21
C ILE A 8 -73.92 8.29 9.24
N GLY A 9 -72.65 8.37 9.65
CA GLY A 9 -72.00 9.65 9.88
C GLY A 9 -71.42 9.90 11.27
N LEU A 10 -70.18 9.44 11.52
CA LEU A 10 -69.16 10.17 12.30
C LEU A 10 -67.83 9.41 12.25
N GLY A 11 -67.01 9.73 11.25
CA GLY A 11 -65.61 9.31 11.16
C GLY A 11 -64.70 10.50 11.42
N PHE A 12 -64.17 10.60 12.64
CA PHE A 12 -63.04 11.48 12.93
C PHE A 12 -61.78 10.86 12.30
N ALA A 13 -61.23 11.51 11.27
CA ALA A 13 -59.92 11.17 10.74
C ALA A 13 -58.85 11.86 11.60
N THR A 14 -58.25 11.12 12.53
CA THR A 14 -56.99 11.52 13.16
C THR A 14 -55.84 11.28 12.17
N PRO A 15 -54.99 12.28 11.86
CA PRO A 15 -53.83 12.05 11.01
C PRO A 15 -52.80 11.20 11.76
N TRP A 16 -52.43 10.05 11.18
CA TRP A 16 -51.28 9.27 11.62
C TRP A 16 -50.01 10.12 11.50
N PRO A 17 -49.16 10.20 12.53
CA PRO A 17 -47.85 10.82 12.38
C PRO A 17 -46.96 9.91 11.52
N ILE A 18 -46.37 10.48 10.46
CA ILE A 18 -45.29 9.86 9.70
C ILE A 18 -44.11 9.66 10.65
N ALA A 19 -43.87 8.42 11.08
CA ALA A 19 -42.64 8.04 11.75
C ALA A 19 -41.49 8.03 10.71
N ALA A 20 -41.03 9.21 10.30
CA ALA A 20 -39.79 9.40 9.58
C ALA A 20 -38.65 9.63 10.60
N ALA A 21 -38.32 8.59 11.37
CA ALA A 21 -37.12 8.56 12.19
C ALA A 21 -36.89 7.10 12.61
N ASN A 22 -36.03 6.37 11.88
CA ASN A 22 -35.25 5.22 12.37
C ASN A 22 -34.49 4.43 11.28
N ALA A 23 -34.45 4.88 10.01
CA ALA A 23 -33.81 4.11 8.92
C ALA A 23 -32.32 4.42 8.63
N GLN A 24 -31.63 5.27 9.41
CA GLN A 24 -30.28 5.76 9.05
C GLN A 24 -29.04 5.19 9.79
N PRO A 25 -29.11 4.57 11.00
CA PRO A 25 -27.90 4.11 11.68
C PRO A 25 -27.29 2.85 11.06
N ASP A 26 -28.12 1.89 10.64
CA ASP A 26 -27.65 0.63 10.04
C ASP A 26 -26.96 0.83 8.70
N VAL A 27 -27.47 1.74 7.87
CA VAL A 27 -26.87 2.06 6.55
C VAL A 27 -25.50 2.72 6.72
N ARG A 28 -25.34 3.61 7.71
CA ARG A 28 -24.05 4.25 8.00
C ARG A 28 -23.05 3.26 8.57
N ALA A 29 -23.49 2.38 9.49
CA ALA A 29 -22.63 1.32 10.01
C ALA A 29 -22.15 0.39 8.87
N LEU A 30 -23.06 0.01 7.96
CA LEU A 30 -22.73 -0.82 6.80
C LEU A 30 -21.78 -0.10 5.83
N ARG A 31 -22.03 1.17 5.50
CA ARG A 31 -21.11 1.97 4.65
C ARG A 31 -19.73 2.08 5.29
N GLY A 32 -19.65 2.24 6.62
CA GLY A 32 -18.40 2.28 7.35
C GLY A 32 -17.62 0.97 7.27
N GLN A 33 -18.32 -0.16 7.40
CA GLN A 33 -17.73 -1.48 7.15
C GLN A 33 -17.25 -1.64 5.71
N ILE A 34 -18.00 -1.14 4.73
CA ILE A 34 -17.59 -1.19 3.32
C ILE A 34 -16.28 -0.41 3.10
N LEU A 35 -16.16 0.81 3.64
CA LEU A 35 -14.92 1.59 3.53
C LEU A 35 -13.73 0.87 4.17
N LEU A 36 -13.95 0.21 5.31
CA LEU A 36 -12.92 -0.59 5.97
C LEU A 36 -12.51 -1.79 5.13
N MET A 37 -13.47 -2.56 4.62
CA MET A 37 -13.20 -3.70 3.74
C MET A 37 -12.47 -3.28 2.46
N GLN A 38 -12.77 -2.07 1.93
CA GLN A 38 -12.04 -1.52 0.79
C GLN A 38 -10.58 -1.20 1.16
N ALA A 39 -10.34 -0.56 2.31
CA ALA A 39 -8.99 -0.27 2.77
C ALA A 39 -8.19 -1.57 3.00
N GLU A 40 -8.79 -2.57 3.66
CA GLU A 40 -8.19 -3.89 3.89
C GLU A 40 -7.91 -4.61 2.57
N GLY A 41 -8.87 -4.62 1.64
CA GLY A 41 -8.68 -5.25 0.33
C GLY A 41 -7.57 -4.63 -0.51
N ILE A 42 -7.37 -3.30 -0.42
CA ILE A 42 -6.20 -2.64 -1.04
C ILE A 42 -4.93 -3.05 -0.30
N ALA A 43 -4.94 -3.04 1.04
CA ALA A 43 -3.77 -3.35 1.84
C ALA A 43 -3.27 -4.79 1.60
N ASP A 44 -4.19 -5.75 1.48
CA ASP A 44 -3.89 -7.15 1.18
C ASP A 44 -3.32 -7.31 -0.22
N ARG A 45 -3.88 -6.61 -1.23
CA ARG A 45 -3.33 -6.62 -2.60
C ARG A 45 -1.92 -6.06 -2.65
N LEU A 46 -1.66 -4.96 -1.95
CA LEU A 46 -0.32 -4.38 -1.87
C LEU A 46 0.66 -5.29 -1.13
N ALA A 47 0.23 -5.92 -0.02
CA ALA A 47 1.05 -6.87 0.71
C ALA A 47 1.40 -8.09 -0.14
N GLN A 48 0.41 -8.63 -0.88
CA GLN A 48 0.61 -9.74 -1.80
C GLN A 48 1.56 -9.37 -2.94
N PHE A 49 1.42 -8.18 -3.53
CA PHE A 49 2.32 -7.68 -4.57
C PHE A 49 3.77 -7.58 -4.08
N ILE A 50 4.00 -7.02 -2.88
CA ILE A 50 5.33 -6.95 -2.28
C ILE A 50 5.88 -8.34 -2.00
N LYS A 51 5.04 -9.27 -1.50
CA LYS A 51 5.43 -10.67 -1.26
C LYS A 51 5.81 -11.40 -2.55
N GLU A 52 5.11 -11.16 -3.65
CA GLU A 52 5.46 -11.72 -4.96
C GLU A 52 6.82 -11.23 -5.43
N ILE A 53 7.09 -9.93 -5.32
CA ILE A 53 8.43 -9.36 -5.59
C ILE A 53 9.49 -10.06 -4.74
N GLN A 54 9.23 -10.23 -3.43
CA GLN A 54 10.16 -10.89 -2.53
C GLN A 54 10.45 -12.33 -2.94
N ASN A 55 9.44 -13.07 -3.38
CA ASN A 55 9.62 -14.44 -3.86
C ASN A 55 10.46 -14.47 -5.14
N GLU A 56 10.15 -13.62 -6.13
CA GLU A 56 10.89 -13.53 -7.39
C GLU A 56 12.37 -13.18 -7.16
N VAL A 57 12.65 -12.22 -6.27
CA VAL A 57 14.02 -11.81 -5.94
C VAL A 57 14.71 -12.86 -5.06
N GLY A 58 13.95 -13.53 -4.19
CA GLY A 58 14.46 -14.59 -3.33
C GLY A 58 15.16 -15.70 -4.10
N TRP A 59 14.66 -16.08 -5.27
CA TRP A 59 15.31 -17.06 -6.15
C TRP A 59 16.70 -16.65 -6.60
N THR A 60 16.95 -15.34 -6.79
CA THR A 60 18.27 -14.81 -7.19
C THR A 60 19.29 -14.80 -6.04
N THR A 61 18.82 -14.96 -4.78
CA THR A 61 19.61 -14.77 -3.55
C THR A 61 20.04 -16.09 -2.91
N GLN A 62 19.50 -17.24 -3.35
CA GLN A 62 19.67 -18.52 -2.65
C GLN A 62 21.02 -19.23 -2.87
N LEU A 63 21.87 -18.74 -3.78
CA LEU A 63 23.05 -19.49 -4.22
C LEU A 63 24.37 -18.78 -3.85
N PRO A 64 25.31 -19.46 -3.15
CA PRO A 64 26.57 -18.88 -2.68
C PRO A 64 27.36 -18.18 -3.78
N SER A 65 27.97 -17.03 -3.49
CA SER A 65 28.94 -16.39 -4.40
C SER A 65 30.06 -17.36 -4.78
N THR A 66 30.39 -18.28 -3.87
CA THR A 66 31.40 -19.35 -4.03
C THR A 66 30.74 -20.71 -4.22
N GLY A 67 30.49 -21.13 -5.46
CA GLY A 67 30.04 -22.50 -5.74
C GLY A 67 29.37 -22.67 -7.08
N GLY A 68 30.16 -22.94 -8.14
CA GLY A 68 29.71 -23.48 -9.45
C GLY A 68 28.75 -22.64 -10.29
N TYR A 69 28.07 -21.65 -9.71
CA TYR A 69 27.11 -20.78 -10.38
C TYR A 69 27.86 -19.66 -11.08
N SER A 70 27.86 -19.66 -12.42
CA SER A 70 28.65 -18.70 -13.18
C SER A 70 28.04 -17.30 -13.09
N ILE A 71 28.89 -16.28 -13.28
CA ILE A 71 28.42 -14.90 -13.41
C ILE A 71 27.41 -14.73 -14.55
N GLU A 72 27.51 -15.56 -15.59
CA GLU A 72 26.59 -15.56 -16.73
C GLU A 72 25.20 -16.06 -16.33
N GLN A 73 25.11 -17.10 -15.49
CA GLN A 73 23.83 -17.60 -14.97
C GLN A 73 23.15 -16.54 -14.10
N ARG A 74 23.89 -15.89 -13.20
CA ARG A 74 23.36 -14.78 -12.38
C ARG A 74 22.86 -13.62 -13.21
N ARG A 75 23.62 -13.27 -14.26
CA ARG A 75 23.21 -12.24 -15.22
C ARG A 75 21.90 -12.63 -15.92
N PHE A 76 21.78 -13.88 -16.37
CA PHE A 76 20.55 -14.36 -16.99
C PHE A 76 19.35 -14.28 -16.05
N ASP A 77 19.50 -14.70 -14.78
CA ASP A 77 18.45 -14.65 -13.77
C ASP A 77 18.06 -13.21 -13.41
N ALA A 78 19.04 -12.33 -13.24
CA ALA A 78 18.81 -10.91 -12.98
C ALA A 78 18.05 -10.25 -14.13
N LEU A 79 18.47 -10.50 -15.38
CA LEU A 79 17.77 -10.00 -16.56
C LEU A 79 16.38 -10.62 -16.75
N ARG A 80 16.14 -11.81 -16.18
CA ARG A 80 14.82 -12.43 -16.14
C ARG A 80 13.91 -11.81 -15.07
N LEU A 81 14.46 -11.39 -13.92
CA LEU A 81 13.73 -10.68 -12.85
C LEU A 81 13.34 -9.25 -13.26
N LEU A 82 14.31 -8.47 -13.75
CA LEU A 82 14.01 -7.35 -14.67
C LEU A 82 13.25 -7.98 -15.88
N ARG A 83 12.63 -7.34 -16.85
CA ARG A 83 11.60 -8.04 -17.70
C ARG A 83 10.38 -8.56 -16.90
N GLN A 84 10.43 -9.64 -16.11
CA GLN A 84 9.24 -10.25 -15.47
C GLN A 84 8.59 -9.35 -14.42
N THR A 85 9.37 -8.54 -13.70
CA THR A 85 8.88 -7.66 -12.64
C THR A 85 9.16 -6.20 -12.99
N PRO A 86 8.23 -5.50 -13.68
CA PRO A 86 8.40 -4.11 -14.11
C PRO A 86 8.73 -3.12 -13.00
N ALA A 87 8.24 -3.36 -11.78
CA ALA A 87 8.52 -2.52 -10.62
C ALA A 87 9.99 -2.55 -10.19
N VAL A 88 10.71 -3.63 -10.46
CA VAL A 88 12.14 -3.76 -10.14
C VAL A 88 12.95 -3.11 -11.25
N THR A 89 13.63 -2.02 -10.91
CA THR A 89 14.41 -1.23 -11.88
C THR A 89 15.90 -1.53 -11.84
N GLU A 90 16.41 -1.91 -10.67
CA GLU A 90 17.80 -2.29 -10.42
C GLU A 90 17.83 -3.49 -9.47
N LEU A 91 18.82 -4.35 -9.67
CA LEU A 91 19.19 -5.44 -8.76
C LEU A 91 20.70 -5.37 -8.53
N SER A 92 21.11 -5.35 -7.27
CA SER A 92 22.50 -5.39 -6.83
C SER A 92 22.69 -6.63 -5.96
N LEU A 93 23.63 -7.48 -6.32
CA LEU A 93 23.99 -8.68 -5.56
C LEU A 93 25.25 -8.40 -4.75
N LEU A 94 25.13 -8.57 -3.45
CA LEU A 94 26.17 -8.34 -2.45
C LEU A 94 26.64 -9.68 -1.89
N ASP A 95 27.94 -9.83 -1.71
CA ASP A 95 28.51 -11.00 -1.03
C ASP A 95 28.26 -10.96 0.49
N ALA A 96 28.78 -11.97 1.21
CA ALA A 96 28.62 -12.09 2.66
C ALA A 96 29.30 -10.95 3.43
N GLU A 97 30.27 -10.29 2.83
CA GLU A 97 30.99 -9.15 3.37
C GLU A 97 30.34 -7.81 3.00
N GLY A 98 29.30 -7.82 2.17
CA GLY A 98 28.57 -6.62 1.74
C GLY A 98 29.17 -5.90 0.55
N LYS A 99 30.07 -6.54 -0.20
CA LYS A 99 30.64 -5.98 -1.43
C LYS A 99 29.80 -6.37 -2.63
N GLU A 100 29.54 -5.40 -3.49
CA GLU A 100 28.80 -5.64 -4.73
C GLU A 100 29.65 -6.36 -5.76
N PHE A 101 29.22 -7.56 -6.16
CA PHE A 101 29.89 -8.34 -7.20
C PHE A 101 29.10 -8.36 -8.51
N TYR A 102 27.82 -7.97 -8.51
CA TYR A 102 27.03 -7.85 -9.72
C TYR A 102 25.90 -6.84 -9.55
N LYS A 103 25.66 -6.02 -10.58
CA LYS A 103 24.54 -5.09 -10.65
C LYS A 103 23.90 -5.13 -12.04
N ALA A 104 22.60 -5.33 -12.07
CA ALA A 104 21.78 -5.21 -13.26
C ALA A 104 20.86 -3.99 -13.15
N SER A 105 20.64 -3.30 -14.27
CA SER A 105 19.75 -2.14 -14.33
C SER A 105 18.94 -2.15 -15.61
N ARG A 106 17.70 -1.65 -15.55
CA ARG A 106 16.89 -1.37 -16.74
C ARG A 106 17.31 -0.09 -17.46
N LEU A 107 17.96 0.82 -16.75
CA LEU A 107 18.25 2.20 -17.19
C LEU A 107 19.73 2.44 -17.43
N ALA A 108 20.60 1.58 -16.92
CA ALA A 108 22.05 1.65 -17.05
C ALA A 108 22.60 0.31 -17.52
N MET A 109 23.84 0.30 -18.00
CA MET A 109 24.54 -0.94 -18.33
C MET A 109 24.78 -1.78 -17.06
N ASP A 110 24.73 -3.11 -17.22
CA ASP A 110 25.12 -4.04 -16.16
C ASP A 110 26.57 -3.76 -15.73
N VAL A 111 26.82 -3.85 -14.42
CA VAL A 111 28.15 -3.73 -13.83
C VAL A 111 28.52 -5.06 -13.19
N ILE A 112 29.68 -5.60 -13.57
CA ILE A 112 30.21 -6.84 -13.01
C ILE A 112 31.39 -6.48 -12.11
N GLY A 113 31.38 -6.96 -10.87
CA GLY A 113 32.49 -6.83 -9.94
C GLY A 113 32.83 -5.39 -9.58
N SER A 114 31.84 -4.53 -9.34
CA SER A 114 32.11 -3.13 -8.97
C SER A 114 32.97 -3.02 -7.70
N GLY A 115 32.84 -3.98 -6.78
CA GLY A 115 33.56 -4.02 -5.52
C GLY A 115 33.14 -2.92 -4.55
N THR A 116 32.05 -2.20 -4.86
CA THR A 116 31.51 -1.15 -4.00
C THR A 116 31.13 -1.76 -2.66
N ASP A 117 31.64 -1.17 -1.58
CA ASP A 117 31.47 -1.68 -0.23
C ASP A 117 30.21 -1.07 0.41
N TYR A 118 29.19 -1.91 0.60
CA TYR A 118 27.95 -1.56 1.28
C TYR A 118 27.86 -2.14 2.69
N SER A 119 28.95 -2.72 3.23
CA SER A 119 28.99 -3.42 4.52
C SER A 119 28.52 -2.58 5.71
N ARG A 120 28.58 -1.24 5.59
CA ARG A 120 28.17 -0.27 6.63
C ARG A 120 26.83 0.41 6.34
N GLU A 121 26.23 0.16 5.18
CA GLU A 121 24.96 0.78 4.82
C GLU A 121 23.76 0.02 5.40
N ALA A 122 22.69 0.74 5.72
CA ALA A 122 21.45 0.16 6.25
C ALA A 122 20.88 -0.94 5.32
N LYS A 123 20.95 -0.72 4.00
CA LYS A 123 20.49 -1.67 2.98
C LYS A 123 21.18 -3.03 3.02
N PHE A 124 22.36 -3.13 3.63
CA PHE A 124 23.03 -4.41 3.85
C PHE A 124 22.91 -4.84 5.32
N THR A 125 23.32 -3.99 6.24
CA THR A 125 23.37 -4.31 7.68
C THR A 125 22.00 -4.71 8.24
N GLU A 126 20.95 -3.95 7.92
CA GLU A 126 19.59 -4.28 8.36
C GLU A 126 19.03 -5.49 7.62
N THR A 127 19.38 -5.68 6.35
CA THR A 127 18.97 -6.84 5.55
C THR A 127 19.48 -8.13 6.18
N VAL A 128 20.77 -8.18 6.52
CA VAL A 128 21.39 -9.35 7.17
C VAL A 128 20.76 -9.60 8.54
N ALA A 129 20.54 -8.54 9.33
CA ALA A 129 19.99 -8.63 10.68
C ALA A 129 18.51 -9.06 10.72
N LYS A 130 17.67 -8.51 9.83
CA LYS A 130 16.20 -8.69 9.84
C LYS A 130 15.71 -9.66 8.77
N LYS A 131 16.60 -10.20 7.93
CA LYS A 131 16.34 -10.97 6.70
C LYS A 131 15.67 -10.21 5.55
N ILE A 132 14.82 -9.24 5.87
CA ILE A 132 14.19 -8.35 4.92
C ILE A 132 14.37 -6.92 5.43
N TYR A 133 14.82 -6.03 4.54
CA TYR A 133 14.92 -4.60 4.79
C TYR A 133 13.99 -3.84 3.86
N TYR A 134 13.14 -2.99 4.43
CA TYR A 134 12.35 -2.02 3.69
C TYR A 134 12.94 -0.63 3.94
N GLY A 135 13.54 -0.04 2.91
CA GLY A 135 14.14 1.28 3.00
C GLY A 135 13.12 2.42 3.05
N PRO A 136 13.58 3.64 3.37
CA PRO A 136 12.73 4.83 3.26
C PRO A 136 12.33 5.06 1.80
N VAL A 137 11.15 5.64 1.61
CA VAL A 137 10.68 6.05 0.28
C VAL A 137 11.33 7.38 -0.09
N TYR A 138 11.90 7.46 -1.28
CA TYR A 138 12.58 8.65 -1.78
C TYR A 138 12.16 8.97 -3.22
N LEU A 139 12.36 10.21 -3.65
CA LEU A 139 12.09 10.61 -5.03
C LEU A 139 13.34 10.44 -5.89
N ARG A 140 13.23 9.62 -6.94
CA ARG A 140 14.22 9.53 -8.01
C ARG A 140 13.87 10.55 -9.10
N ARG A 141 14.88 11.28 -9.59
CA ARG A 141 14.69 12.35 -10.60
C ARG A 141 13.58 13.33 -10.21
N GLU A 142 13.50 13.64 -8.91
CA GLU A 142 12.58 14.62 -8.32
C GLU A 142 11.08 14.35 -8.51
N SER A 143 10.67 13.17 -8.99
CA SER A 143 9.25 12.95 -9.31
C SER A 143 8.77 11.51 -9.23
N GLU A 144 9.65 10.52 -9.22
CA GLU A 144 9.23 9.12 -9.15
C GLU A 144 9.52 8.56 -7.75
N PRO A 145 8.51 8.07 -7.01
CA PRO A 145 8.73 7.47 -5.70
C PRO A 145 9.38 6.09 -5.84
N TYR A 146 10.50 5.89 -5.16
CA TYR A 146 11.26 4.65 -5.13
C TYR A 146 11.45 4.16 -3.70
N MET A 147 11.65 2.85 -3.56
CA MET A 147 12.04 2.22 -2.30
C MET A 147 13.11 1.16 -2.56
N THR A 148 14.14 1.16 -1.72
CA THR A 148 15.12 0.08 -1.65
C THR A 148 14.54 -1.10 -0.86
N LEU A 149 14.55 -2.31 -1.43
CA LEU A 149 14.20 -3.54 -0.73
C LEU A 149 15.44 -4.44 -0.68
N GLY A 150 15.82 -4.86 0.53
CA GLY A 150 16.92 -5.80 0.75
C GLY A 150 16.40 -7.17 1.18
N LEU A 151 16.97 -8.23 0.62
CA LEU A 151 16.67 -9.62 0.95
C LEU A 151 17.96 -10.37 1.23
N ALA A 152 18.07 -10.93 2.44
CA ALA A 152 19.21 -11.74 2.80
C ALA A 152 19.09 -13.14 2.19
N GLY A 153 20.23 -13.72 1.83
CA GLY A 153 20.29 -15.13 1.50
C GLY A 153 19.86 -16.00 2.69
N THR A 154 19.34 -17.19 2.38
CA THR A 154 18.90 -18.17 3.40
C THR A 154 20.08 -18.69 4.21
N ARG A 155 21.27 -18.75 3.60
CA ARG A 155 22.53 -19.13 4.25
C ARG A 155 23.32 -17.88 4.68
N THR A 156 24.16 -18.05 5.69
CA THR A 156 25.02 -16.98 6.22
C THR A 156 26.10 -16.52 5.23
N ASP A 157 26.48 -17.37 4.27
CA ASP A 157 27.49 -17.11 3.24
C ASP A 157 26.90 -16.67 1.89
N ALA A 158 25.57 -16.56 1.78
CA ALA A 158 24.90 -16.24 0.52
C ALA A 158 24.87 -14.73 0.20
N GLY A 159 25.18 -13.87 1.18
CA GLY A 159 25.13 -12.42 1.02
C GLY A 159 23.70 -11.87 0.99
N ALA A 160 23.48 -10.81 0.20
CA ALA A 160 22.19 -10.13 0.11
C ALA A 160 21.89 -9.63 -1.32
N SER A 161 20.62 -9.68 -1.70
CA SER A 161 20.11 -9.02 -2.89
C SER A 161 19.45 -7.71 -2.49
N VAL A 162 19.81 -6.62 -3.17
CA VAL A 162 19.22 -5.30 -2.97
C VAL A 162 18.59 -4.84 -4.27
N ILE A 163 17.33 -4.45 -4.24
CA ILE A 163 16.60 -3.97 -5.42
C ILE A 163 16.06 -2.57 -5.21
N GLU A 164 15.88 -1.87 -6.33
CA GLU A 164 15.20 -0.58 -6.37
C GLU A 164 13.82 -0.72 -7.01
N LEU A 165 12.79 -0.43 -6.21
CA LEU A 165 11.38 -0.55 -6.58
C LEU A 165 10.82 0.81 -6.99
N ASN A 166 10.31 0.92 -8.22
CA ASN A 166 9.50 2.06 -8.64
C ASN A 166 8.06 1.87 -8.12
N LEU A 167 7.65 2.74 -7.19
CA LEU A 167 6.34 2.67 -6.54
C LEU A 167 5.22 3.30 -7.38
N GLY A 168 5.55 3.89 -8.54
CA GLY A 168 4.55 4.41 -9.48
C GLY A 168 3.49 3.37 -9.85
N LEU A 169 3.91 2.12 -10.05
CA LEU A 169 3.01 1.00 -10.37
C LEU A 169 2.04 0.65 -9.24
N LEU A 170 2.39 0.93 -7.97
CA LEU A 170 1.46 0.71 -6.85
C LEU A 170 0.22 1.60 -6.96
N SER A 171 0.36 2.78 -7.57
CA SER A 171 -0.79 3.68 -7.79
C SER A 171 -1.84 3.05 -8.70
N GLU A 172 -1.45 2.17 -9.62
CA GLU A 172 -2.39 1.47 -10.49
C GLU A 172 -3.25 0.47 -9.70
N ILE A 173 -2.66 -0.23 -8.73
CA ILE A 173 -3.37 -1.17 -7.85
C ILE A 173 -4.43 -0.43 -7.03
N VAL A 174 -4.07 0.72 -6.46
CA VAL A 174 -4.97 1.53 -5.62
C VAL A 174 -6.15 2.07 -6.42
N GLN A 175 -5.92 2.49 -7.67
CA GLN A 175 -6.96 3.07 -8.54
C GLN A 175 -7.98 2.05 -9.04
N GLN A 176 -7.69 0.74 -8.98
CA GLN A 176 -8.64 -0.30 -9.38
C GLN A 176 -9.82 -0.43 -8.41
N ILE A 177 -9.68 0.05 -7.17
CA ILE A 177 -10.72 -0.02 -6.15
C ILE A 177 -11.49 1.30 -6.13
N LYS A 178 -12.71 1.27 -6.68
CA LYS A 178 -13.61 2.42 -6.70
C LYS A 178 -14.24 2.62 -5.32
N VAL A 179 -14.00 3.78 -4.72
CA VAL A 179 -14.56 4.19 -3.43
C VAL A 179 -15.70 5.18 -3.69
N GLY A 180 -16.96 4.72 -3.61
CA GLY A 180 -18.11 5.58 -3.92
C GLY A 180 -18.00 6.23 -5.31
N ASN A 181 -18.62 7.41 -5.48
CA ASN A 181 -18.47 8.19 -6.72
C ASN A 181 -17.37 9.25 -6.63
N GLY A 182 -17.17 9.86 -5.47
CA GLY A 182 -16.16 10.89 -5.21
C GLY A 182 -15.15 10.52 -4.12
N GLY A 183 -15.11 9.25 -3.69
CA GLY A 183 -14.12 8.79 -2.72
C GLY A 183 -12.74 8.58 -3.34
N VAL A 184 -11.73 8.62 -2.47
CA VAL A 184 -10.31 8.52 -2.84
C VAL A 184 -9.66 7.46 -1.96
N ALA A 185 -8.79 6.65 -2.55
CA ALA A 185 -7.89 5.77 -1.82
C ALA A 185 -6.44 6.16 -2.10
N TYR A 186 -5.61 6.15 -1.07
CA TYR A 186 -4.19 6.47 -1.18
C TYR A 186 -3.36 5.70 -0.16
N VAL A 187 -2.04 5.70 -0.36
CA VAL A 187 -1.09 4.97 0.49
C VAL A 187 -0.06 5.93 1.06
N LEU A 188 0.20 5.78 2.35
CA LEU A 188 1.21 6.50 3.10
C LEU A 188 2.36 5.55 3.49
N ASP A 189 3.59 6.07 3.49
CA ASP A 189 4.72 5.37 4.10
C ASP A 189 4.65 5.38 5.65
N GLY A 190 5.66 4.78 6.30
CA GLY A 190 5.72 4.74 7.77
C GLY A 190 5.90 6.10 8.45
N GLU A 191 6.31 7.13 7.70
CA GLU A 191 6.46 8.51 8.17
C GLU A 191 5.17 9.32 7.99
N GLY A 192 4.22 8.86 7.15
CA GLY A 192 2.97 9.55 6.86
C GLY A 192 2.98 10.32 5.53
N ARG A 193 3.95 10.06 4.65
CA ARG A 193 4.07 10.70 3.33
C ARG A 193 3.33 9.91 2.27
N VAL A 194 2.68 10.61 1.34
CA VAL A 194 1.92 10.00 0.25
C VAL A 194 2.84 9.33 -0.77
N ILE A 195 2.74 8.01 -0.92
CA ILE A 195 3.54 7.21 -1.87
C ILE A 195 2.72 6.72 -3.08
N ALA A 196 1.41 6.63 -2.93
CA ALA A 196 0.48 6.32 -4.01
C ALA A 196 -0.81 7.12 -3.85
N HIS A 197 -1.26 7.77 -4.91
CA HIS A 197 -2.47 8.60 -4.94
C HIS A 197 -2.99 8.70 -6.38
N PRO A 198 -4.31 8.80 -6.61
CA PRO A 198 -4.88 8.95 -7.96
C PRO A 198 -4.39 10.24 -8.64
N ASP A 199 -4.30 11.34 -7.91
CA ASP A 199 -3.63 12.55 -8.37
C ASP A 199 -2.10 12.35 -8.38
N SER A 200 -1.53 12.39 -9.59
CA SER A 200 -0.09 12.27 -9.82
C SER A 200 0.74 13.42 -9.25
N VAL A 201 0.17 14.62 -9.08
CA VAL A 201 0.88 15.79 -8.54
C VAL A 201 1.17 15.57 -7.05
N VAL A 202 0.19 15.08 -6.30
CA VAL A 202 0.35 14.76 -4.87
C VAL A 202 1.46 13.75 -4.66
N ARG A 203 1.47 12.67 -5.46
CA ARG A 203 2.49 11.61 -5.40
C ARG A 203 3.90 12.14 -5.68
N LYS A 204 4.07 13.02 -6.66
CA LYS A 204 5.38 13.59 -7.03
C LYS A 204 6.01 14.46 -5.93
N SER A 205 5.23 14.87 -4.94
CA SER A 205 5.69 15.71 -3.83
C SER A 205 5.98 14.96 -2.53
N LEU A 206 5.71 13.64 -2.46
CA LEU A 206 5.70 12.88 -1.19
C LEU A 206 4.99 13.65 -0.06
N ARG A 207 3.83 14.23 -0.37
CA ARG A 207 3.12 15.16 0.52
C ARG A 207 2.99 14.54 1.91
N ASP A 208 3.45 15.28 2.91
CA ASP A 208 3.36 14.85 4.31
C ASP A 208 1.95 15.08 4.84
N LEU A 209 1.30 13.99 5.25
CA LEU A 209 -0.02 13.99 5.88
C LEU A 209 0.03 13.51 7.34
N SER A 210 1.23 13.42 7.93
CA SER A 210 1.46 12.95 9.31
C SER A 210 0.79 13.79 10.39
N SER A 211 0.38 15.03 10.06
CA SER A 211 -0.35 15.93 10.96
C SER A 211 -1.86 15.67 10.98
N LEU A 212 -2.41 14.90 10.05
CA LEU A 212 -3.84 14.59 10.02
C LEU A 212 -4.20 13.64 11.17
N ALA A 213 -5.31 13.93 11.87
CA ALA A 213 -5.72 13.20 13.06
C ALA A 213 -5.92 11.69 12.79
N HIS A 214 -6.55 11.33 11.67
CA HIS A 214 -6.75 9.93 11.30
C HIS A 214 -5.44 9.21 10.96
N VAL A 215 -4.45 9.92 10.40
CA VAL A 215 -3.12 9.36 10.09
C VAL A 215 -2.32 9.12 11.38
N GLN A 216 -2.34 10.07 12.32
CA GLN A 216 -1.70 9.87 13.63
C GLN A 216 -2.28 8.68 14.37
N GLU A 217 -3.61 8.56 14.36
CA GLU A 217 -4.28 7.41 14.96
C GLU A 217 -3.87 6.11 14.25
N ALA A 218 -3.91 6.08 12.92
CA ALA A 218 -3.53 4.91 12.12
C ALA A 218 -2.09 4.44 12.35
N ARG A 219 -1.17 5.36 12.64
CA ARG A 219 0.23 5.04 12.94
C ARG A 219 0.42 4.42 14.32
N THR A 220 -0.44 4.76 15.28
CA THR A 220 -0.36 4.24 16.66
C THR A 220 -1.21 2.98 16.86
N SER A 221 -2.27 2.82 16.07
CA SER A 221 -3.14 1.63 16.11
C SER A 221 -2.47 0.43 15.44
N ARG A 222 -2.57 -0.74 16.09
CA ARG A 222 -2.15 -2.03 15.50
C ARG A 222 -3.26 -2.71 14.69
N SER A 223 -4.48 -2.21 14.79
CA SER A 223 -5.69 -2.75 14.15
C SER A 223 -6.23 -1.77 13.13
N ALA A 224 -6.92 -2.30 12.10
CA ALA A 224 -7.63 -1.47 11.13
C ALA A 224 -8.64 -0.56 11.85
N GLY A 225 -8.70 0.71 11.45
CA GLY A 225 -9.49 1.71 12.15
C GLY A 225 -10.97 1.64 11.79
N SER A 226 -11.86 2.00 12.72
CA SER A 226 -13.26 2.22 12.36
C SER A 226 -13.41 3.49 11.52
N ALA A 227 -14.29 3.43 10.52
CA ALA A 227 -14.64 4.58 9.69
C ALA A 227 -15.10 5.76 10.57
N ARG A 228 -14.50 6.93 10.37
CA ARG A 228 -14.78 8.12 11.18
C ARG A 228 -14.80 9.39 10.36
N ILE A 229 -15.52 10.39 10.86
CA ILE A 229 -15.49 11.72 10.26
C ILE A 229 -14.12 12.35 10.55
N ALA A 230 -13.45 12.79 9.50
CA ALA A 230 -12.15 13.44 9.52
C ALA A 230 -12.13 14.62 8.53
N ARG A 231 -10.97 15.24 8.39
CA ARG A 231 -10.69 16.22 7.35
C ARG A 231 -9.59 15.70 6.44
N ASP A 232 -9.80 15.80 5.14
CA ASP A 232 -8.83 15.38 4.14
C ASP A 232 -7.67 16.40 4.02
N MET A 233 -6.77 16.16 3.07
CA MET A 233 -5.65 17.04 2.76
C MET A 233 -6.03 18.43 2.22
N ASN A 234 -7.32 18.66 1.93
CA ASN A 234 -7.88 19.91 1.40
C ASN A 234 -8.86 20.56 2.41
N ASP A 235 -8.83 20.14 3.68
CA ASP A 235 -9.70 20.59 4.77
C ASP A 235 -11.20 20.24 4.60
N GLN A 236 -11.54 19.34 3.67
CA GLN A 236 -12.91 18.90 3.42
C GLN A 236 -13.34 17.81 4.40
N LYS A 237 -14.61 17.84 4.82
CA LYS A 237 -15.17 16.80 5.69
C LYS A 237 -15.37 15.50 4.92
N VAL A 238 -14.68 14.45 5.37
CA VAL A 238 -14.74 13.11 4.80
C VAL A 238 -15.00 12.08 5.88
N VAL A 239 -15.44 10.89 5.49
CA VAL A 239 -15.37 9.70 6.32
C VAL A 239 -14.14 8.90 5.89
N ALA A 240 -13.20 8.74 6.80
CA ALA A 240 -11.94 8.05 6.57
C ALA A 240 -11.92 6.69 7.26
N ALA A 241 -11.45 5.66 6.56
CA ALA A 241 -11.09 4.35 7.09
C ALA A 241 -9.64 4.04 6.67
N TYR A 242 -8.95 3.19 7.43
CA TYR A 242 -7.57 2.82 7.10
C TYR A 242 -7.27 1.36 7.41
N ALA A 243 -6.28 0.83 6.71
CA ALA A 243 -5.72 -0.49 6.94
C ALA A 243 -4.19 -0.46 6.77
N ARG A 244 -3.49 -1.38 7.44
CA ARG A 244 -2.03 -1.45 7.40
C ARG A 244 -1.56 -2.51 6.42
N VAL A 245 -0.60 -2.16 5.57
CA VAL A 245 0.05 -3.12 4.66
C VAL A 245 1.09 -3.92 5.45
N ALA A 246 0.94 -5.24 5.46
CA ALA A 246 1.89 -6.14 6.10
C ALA A 246 3.25 -6.11 5.37
N GLY A 247 4.35 -6.07 6.12
CA GLY A 247 5.71 -5.94 5.58
C GLY A 247 6.27 -4.53 5.77
N PRO A 248 6.21 -3.63 4.77
CA PRO A 248 6.83 -2.30 4.83
C PRO A 248 6.16 -1.36 5.85
N GLY A 249 4.98 -1.72 6.36
CA GLY A 249 4.28 -0.96 7.38
C GLY A 249 3.61 0.32 6.86
N TRP A 250 3.34 0.36 5.57
CA TRP A 250 2.54 1.40 4.93
C TRP A 250 1.10 1.40 5.43
N LEU A 251 0.42 2.52 5.24
CA LEU A 251 -0.98 2.69 5.58
C LEU A 251 -1.78 2.99 4.33
N VAL A 252 -2.83 2.21 4.08
CA VAL A 252 -3.86 2.54 3.11
C VAL A 252 -4.91 3.37 3.83
N VAL A 253 -5.28 4.50 3.23
CA VAL A 253 -6.39 5.32 3.68
C VAL A 253 -7.43 5.41 2.57
N VAL A 254 -8.69 5.23 2.96
CA VAL A 254 -9.85 5.37 2.09
C VAL A 254 -10.72 6.47 2.66
N GLU A 255 -11.02 7.48 1.85
CA GLU A 255 -11.81 8.65 2.22
C GLU A 255 -13.05 8.75 1.32
N LEU A 256 -14.20 9.01 1.94
CA LEU A 256 -15.46 9.26 1.23
C LEU A 256 -16.01 10.64 1.63
N PRO A 257 -16.37 11.52 0.67
CA PRO A 257 -16.99 12.80 0.97
C PRO A 257 -18.24 12.66 1.83
N ILE A 258 -18.40 13.55 2.83
CA ILE A 258 -19.56 13.49 3.75
C ILE A 258 -20.91 13.59 3.01
N SER A 259 -20.95 14.23 1.85
CA SER A 259 -22.13 14.35 0.98
C SER A 259 -22.62 13.01 0.46
N GLU A 260 -21.74 12.03 0.28
CA GLU A 260 -22.08 10.66 -0.13
C GLU A 260 -22.27 9.72 1.06
N TRP A 261 -21.94 10.18 2.27
CA TRP A 261 -22.09 9.42 3.51
C TRP A 261 -23.51 9.54 4.10
N THR A 262 -24.14 10.71 3.96
CA THR A 262 -25.51 10.99 4.41
C THR A 262 -26.58 10.29 3.57
#